data_AF-A0A1E7GLW7-F1
#
_entry.id   AF-A0A1E7GLW7-F1
#
_cell.length_a   1.000
_cell.length_b   1.000
_cell.length_c   1.000
_cell.angle_alpha   90.00
_cell.angle_beta   90.00
_cell.angle_gamma   90.00
#
_symmetry.space_group_name_H-M   'P 1'
#
loop_
_entity.id
_entity.type
_entity.pdbx_description
1 polymer ?
#
loop_
_entity_poly.entity_id
_entity_poly.type
_entity_poly.pdbx_seq_one_letter_code
_entity_poly.pdbx_strand_id
1 'polypeptide(L)' 'MTCLDELILRISPGKFHYLKFILEGYDNMATLSSLDSREGFVIVRYPEKLAKDLFDLLTSIAIKLI' A
#
# COMPACT_ATOMS: atom_id res chain seq x y z
N MET A 1 -13.74 -13.04 -12.24
CA MET A 1 -13.15 -11.69 -12.23
C MET A 1 -12.78 -11.38 -10.78
N THR A 2 -11.49 -11.23 -10.48
CA THR A 2 -11.05 -10.70 -9.18
C THR A 2 -11.26 -9.19 -9.21
N CYS A 3 -12.23 -8.70 -8.46
CA CYS A 3 -12.36 -7.27 -8.20
C CYS A 3 -11.23 -6.86 -7.26
N LEU A 4 -10.53 -5.77 -7.59
CA LEU A 4 -9.53 -5.18 -6.72
C LEU A 4 -10.14 -3.94 -6.07
N ASP A 5 -10.01 -3.84 -4.75
CA ASP A 5 -10.36 -2.64 -4.02
C ASP A 5 -9.19 -1.65 -4.08
N GLU A 6 -9.51 -0.36 -3.92
CA GLU A 6 -8.54 0.73 -3.93
C GLU A 6 -8.54 1.47 -2.60
N LEU A 7 -7.33 1.72 -2.07
CA LEU A 7 -7.10 2.51 -0.87
C LEU A 7 -6.09 3.61 -1.18
N ILE A 8 -6.48 4.86 -0.97
CA ILE A 8 -5.59 6.03 -1.11
C ILE A 8 -4.93 6.30 0.23
N LEU A 9 -3.60 6.39 0.23
CA LEU A 9 -2.79 6.71 1.41
C LEU A 9 -1.93 7.94 1.14
N ARG A 10 -1.65 8.69 2.21
CA ARG A 10 -0.57 9.68 2.23
C ARG A 10 0.59 9.11 3.04
N ILE A 11 1.77 9.09 2.45
CA ILE A 11 3.02 8.65 3.08
C ILE A 11 4.09 9.74 2.92
N SER A 12 5.16 9.66 3.69
CA SER A 12 6.37 10.42 3.40
C SER A 12 6.88 10.04 1.99
N PRO A 13 7.16 10.99 1.07
CA PRO A 13 7.57 10.68 -0.31
C PRO A 13 8.75 9.70 -0.40
N GLY A 14 9.73 9.83 0.50
CA GLY A 14 10.89 8.94 0.58
C GLY A 14 10.58 7.50 1.01
N LYS A 15 9.34 7.21 1.43
CA LYS A 15 8.90 5.87 1.87
C LYS A 15 8.21 5.08 0.76
N PHE A 16 8.04 5.65 -0.43
CA PHE A 16 7.37 4.97 -1.55
C PHE A 16 7.99 3.59 -1.85
N HIS A 17 9.31 3.54 -2.06
CA HIS A 17 10.00 2.28 -2.39
C HIS A 17 9.95 1.27 -1.23
N TYR A 18 10.00 1.74 0.01
CA TYR A 18 9.88 0.90 1.19
C TYR A 18 8.51 0.21 1.24
N LEU A 19 7.43 0.99 1.11
CA LEU A 19 6.07 0.44 1.12
C LEU A 19 5.82 -0.46 -0.09
N LYS A 20 6.28 -0.06 -1.29
CA LYS A 20 6.14 -0.85 -2.52
C LYS A 20 6.78 -2.23 -2.37
N PHE A 21 8.01 -2.28 -1.83
CA PHE A 21 8.73 -3.53 -1.63
C PHE A 21 8.00 -4.48 -0.68
N ILE A 22 7.43 -3.94 0.41
CA ILE A 22 6.67 -4.75 1.36
C ILE A 22 5.42 -5.30 0.68
N LEU A 23 4.57 -4.44 0.13
CA LEU A 23 3.26 -4.84 -0.40
C LEU A 23 3.37 -5.83 -1.58
N GLU A 24 4.30 -5.58 -2.50
CA GLU A 24 4.47 -6.39 -3.71
C GLU A 24 5.38 -7.61 -3.47
N GLY A 25 6.10 -7.65 -2.34
CA GLY A 25 6.93 -8.79 -1.94
C GLY A 25 6.15 -9.91 -1.25
N TYR A 26 5.00 -9.60 -0.64
CA TYR A 26 4.05 -10.63 -0.18
C TYR A 26 3.26 -11.15 -1.36
N ASP A 27 3.27 -12.48 -1.58
CA ASP A 27 2.65 -13.22 -2.70
C ASP A 27 1.31 -12.62 -3.17
N ASN A 28 1.40 -11.63 -4.06
CA ASN A 28 0.28 -10.87 -4.63
C ASN A 28 -0.65 -10.20 -3.59
N MET A 29 -0.12 -9.70 -2.46
CA MET A 29 -0.92 -9.05 -1.43
C MET A 29 -1.59 -7.77 -1.93
N ALA A 30 -0.78 -6.84 -2.45
CA ALA A 30 -1.27 -5.60 -3.01
C ALA A 30 -0.26 -5.01 -4.00
N THR A 31 -0.72 -4.12 -4.87
CA THR A 31 0.15 -3.30 -5.73
C THR A 31 0.14 -1.85 -5.27
N LEU A 32 1.28 -1.17 -5.39
CA LEU A 32 1.42 0.25 -5.05
C LEU A 32 1.74 1.08 -6.29
N SER A 33 0.91 2.09 -6.55
CA SER A 33 1.14 3.11 -7.58
C SER A 33 1.21 4.50 -6.96
N SER A 34 1.97 5.41 -7.58
CA SER A 34 2.00 6.82 -7.18
C SER A 34 0.84 7.57 -7.83
N LEU A 35 0.12 8.37 -7.05
CA LEU A 35 -0.84 9.35 -7.54
C LEU A 35 -0.20 10.73 -7.65
N ASP A 36 0.54 11.13 -6.61
CA ASP A 36 1.41 12.31 -6.60
C ASP A 36 2.68 11.99 -5.79
N SER A 37 3.82 11.91 -6.49
CA SER A 37 5.09 11.54 -5.88
C SER A 37 5.73 12.66 -5.06
N ARG A 38 5.34 13.92 -5.29
CA ARG A 38 5.88 15.07 -4.54
C ARG A 38 5.20 15.19 -3.17
N GLU A 39 3.90 14.99 -3.15
CA GLU A 39 3.07 15.09 -1.93
C GLU A 39 2.93 13.75 -1.18
N GLY A 40 3.41 12.66 -1.77
CA GLY A 40 3.40 11.33 -1.17
C GLY A 40 2.04 10.63 -1.21
N PHE A 41 1.19 11.00 -2.17
CA PHE A 41 -0.08 10.30 -2.40
C PHE A 41 0.15 9.05 -3.22
N VAL A 42 -0.35 7.93 -2.70
CA VAL A 42 -0.23 6.61 -3.31
C VAL A 42 -1.58 5.91 -3.31
N ILE A 43 -1.74 5.00 -4.26
CA ILE A 43 -2.90 4.11 -4.34
C ILE A 43 -2.44 2.67 -4.17
N VAL A 44 -3.06 1.99 -3.22
CA VAL A 44 -2.91 0.56 -2.95
C VAL A 44 -4.08 -0.16 -3.59
N ARG A 45 -3.80 -1.16 -4.44
CA ARG A 45 -4.83 -2.04 -5.00
C ARG A 45 -4.65 -3.44 -4.47
N TYR A 46 -5.71 -4.04 -3.93
CA TYR A 46 -5.63 -5.34 -3.27
C TYR A 46 -6.91 -6.16 -3.50
N PRO A 47 -6.82 -7.51 -3.46
CA PRO A 47 -8.01 -8.36 -3.47
C PRO A 47 -8.77 -8.22 -2.15
N GLU A 48 -10.11 -8.09 -2.18
CA GLU A 48 -10.96 -7.96 -0.98
C GLU A 48 -10.65 -9.02 0.10
N LYS A 49 -10.39 -10.26 -0.31
CA LYS A 49 -10.03 -11.38 0.59
C LYS A 49 -8.77 -11.13 1.44
N LEU A 50 -7.90 -10.21 1.04
CA LEU A 50 -6.66 -9.84 1.75
C LEU A 50 -6.79 -8.53 2.50
N ALA A 51 -7.97 -7.90 2.53
CA ALA A 51 -8.19 -6.62 3.19
C ALA A 51 -7.69 -6.65 4.64
N LYS A 52 -8.11 -7.66 5.42
CA LYS A 52 -7.73 -7.77 6.83
C LYS A 52 -6.20 -7.83 7.01
N ASP A 53 -5.53 -8.72 6.27
CA ASP A 53 -4.08 -8.89 6.38
C ASP A 53 -3.32 -7.63 5.93
N LEU A 54 -3.82 -6.95 4.89
CA LEU A 54 -3.29 -5.67 4.45
C LEU A 54 -3.43 -4.59 5.54
N PHE A 55 -4.61 -4.45 6.15
CA PHE A 55 -4.83 -3.44 7.19
C PHE A 55 -4.03 -3.73 8.46
N ASP A 56 -3.89 -5.00 8.85
CA ASP A 56 -3.04 -5.41 9.99
C ASP A 56 -1.56 -5.06 9.71
N LEU A 57 -1.08 -5.36 8.49
CA LEU A 57 0.27 -5.00 8.06
C LEU A 57 0.48 -3.49 8.05
N LEU A 58 -0.40 -2.72 7.40
CA LEU A 58 -0.32 -1.26 7.32
C LEU A 58 -0.31 -0.65 8.73
N THR A 59 -1.14 -1.14 9.63
CA THR A 59 -1.18 -0.71 11.04
C THR A 59 0.16 -0.96 11.73
N SER A 60 0.76 -2.15 11.54
CA SER A 60 2.04 -2.51 12.15
C SER A 60 3.23 -1.67 11.68
N ILE A 61 3.17 -1.12 10.46
CA ILE A 61 4.24 -0.31 9.86
C ILE A 61 3.93 1.18 9.76
N ALA A 62 2.75 1.64 10.18
CA ALA A 62 2.27 3.01 9.97
C ALA A 62 3.28 4.07 10.42
N ILE A 63 3.90 3.90 11.59
CA ILE A 63 4.91 4.84 12.13
C ILE A 63 6.12 5.00 11.20
N LYS A 64 6.46 3.97 10.41
CA LYS A 64 7.59 4.00 9.46
C LYS A 64 7.26 4.69 8.14
N LEU A 65 5.98 4.99 7.90
CA LEU A 65 5.46 5.60 6.67
C LEU A 65 5.29 7.12 6.78
N ILE A 66 5.42 7.68 7.99
CA ILE A 66 5.36 9.12 8.27
C ILE A 66 6.73 9.76 8.01
#